data_AF-A0A5C6AY86-F1
#
_entry.id   AF-A0A5C6AY86-F1
#
_cell.length_a   1.000
_cell.length_b   1.000
_cell.length_c   1.000
_cell.angle_alpha   90.00
_cell.angle_beta   90.00
_cell.angle_gamma   90.00
#
_symmetry.space_group_name_H-M   'P 1'
#
loop_
_entity.id
_entity.type
_entity.pdbx_description
1 polymer ?
#
loop_
_entity_poly.entity_id
_entity_poly.type
_entity_poly.pdbx_seq_one_letter_code
_entity_poly.pdbx_strand_id
1 'polypeptide(L)' 'MDEGESPPIPITHLRDSLGFFYQHVAETDRPLVIQRYRDQSVVMVPLWEWQWLKQVEAKVRAGEPVIPKEEPHGH' A
#
# COMPACT_ATOMS: atom_id res chain seq x y z
N MET A 1 -10.04 15.92 10.81
CA MET A 1 -9.97 14.80 9.85
C MET A 1 -8.56 14.84 9.33
N ASP A 2 -7.84 13.71 9.36
CA ASP A 2 -6.48 13.65 8.84
C ASP A 2 -6.53 13.91 7.33
N GLU A 3 -5.90 14.98 6.85
CA GLU A 3 -6.10 15.52 5.49
C GLU A 3 -5.52 14.62 4.37
N GLY A 4 -4.93 13.47 4.72
CA GLY A 4 -4.29 12.54 3.79
C GLY A 4 -4.99 11.20 3.56
N GLU A 5 -6.01 10.85 4.36
CA GLU A 5 -6.59 9.51 4.32
C GLU A 5 -7.87 9.49 3.46
N SER A 6 -7.77 8.91 2.26
CA SER A 6 -8.94 8.62 1.44
C SER A 6 -9.85 7.62 2.18
N PRO A 7 -11.17 7.84 2.22
CA PRO A 7 -12.09 6.93 2.89
C PRO A 7 -12.01 5.52 2.27
N PRO A 8 -12.22 4.44 3.05
CA PRO A 8 -12.20 3.08 2.54
C PRO A 8 -13.18 2.89 1.37
N ILE A 9 -12.72 2.22 0.32
CA ILE A 9 -13.50 1.99 -0.89
C ILE A 9 -14.27 0.67 -0.75
N PRO A 10 -15.60 0.66 -0.92
CA PRO A 10 -16.36 -0.58 -0.91
C PRO A 10 -15.90 -1.54 -2.02
N ILE A 11 -15.79 -2.84 -1.74
CA ILE A 11 -15.37 -3.85 -2.73
C ILE A 11 -16.26 -3.87 -3.99
N THR A 12 -17.53 -3.49 -3.86
CA THR A 12 -18.45 -3.36 -5.01
C THR A 12 -18.01 -2.25 -5.95
N HIS A 13 -17.61 -1.09 -5.42
CA HIS A 13 -17.11 0.03 -6.21
C HIS A 13 -15.75 -0.30 -6.85
N LEU A 14 -14.86 -0.96 -6.11
CA LEU A 14 -13.60 -1.45 -6.67
C LEU A 14 -13.82 -2.37 -7.86
N ARG A 15 -14.76 -3.32 -7.76
CA ARG A 15 -15.08 -4.26 -8.84
C ARG A 15 -15.51 -3.53 -10.12
N ASP A 16 -16.31 -2.49 -9.97
CA ASP A 16 -16.88 -1.75 -11.10
C ASP A 16 -15.85 -0.78 -11.72
N SER A 17 -14.72 -0.51 -11.06
CA SER A 17 -13.68 0.45 -11.50
C SER A 17 -12.25 -0.03 -11.27
N LEU A 18 -12.01 -1.35 -11.35
CA LEU A 18 -10.73 -1.96 -10.99
C LEU A 18 -9.54 -1.37 -11.77
N GLY A 19 -9.70 -1.14 -13.07
CA GLY A 19 -8.64 -0.59 -13.92
C GLY A 19 -8.20 0.80 -13.48
N PHE A 20 -9.15 1.66 -13.09
CA PHE A 20 -8.86 3.00 -12.58
C PHE A 20 -8.07 2.95 -11.26
N PHE A 21 -8.53 2.14 -10.30
CA PHE A 21 -7.86 2.02 -9.01
C PHE A 21 -6.48 1.38 -9.11
N TYR A 22 -6.33 0.38 -9.98
CA TYR A 22 -5.03 -0.21 -10.29
C TYR A 22 -4.05 0.83 -10.83
N GLN A 23 -4.49 1.61 -11.83
CA GLN A 23 -3.68 2.68 -12.41
C GLN A 23 -3.33 3.75 -11.36
N HIS A 24 -4.29 4.18 -10.55
CA HIS A 24 -4.05 5.14 -9.48
C HIS A 24 -2.99 4.68 -8.49
N VAL A 25 -3.06 3.44 -7.99
CA VAL A 25 -2.06 2.89 -7.06
C VAL A 25 -0.69 2.80 -7.73
N ALA A 26 -0.64 2.38 -9.00
CA ALA A 26 0.61 2.25 -9.75
C ALA A 26 1.28 3.61 -10.07
N GLU A 27 0.50 4.66 -10.30
CA GLU A 27 1.02 5.98 -10.68
C GLU A 27 1.34 6.88 -9.47
N THR A 28 0.64 6.69 -8.36
CA THR A 28 0.76 7.58 -7.18
C THR A 28 1.53 6.96 -6.02
N ASP A 29 1.79 5.65 -6.08
CA ASP A 29 2.29 4.84 -4.97
C ASP A 29 1.46 5.01 -3.68
N ARG A 30 0.20 5.47 -3.78
CA ARG A 30 -0.69 5.64 -2.63
C ARG A 30 -1.46 4.35 -2.35
N PRO A 31 -1.35 3.77 -1.14
CA PRO A 31 -2.14 2.62 -0.74
C PRO A 31 -3.64 2.93 -0.76
N LEU A 32 -4.43 1.92 -1.13
CA LEU A 32 -5.88 2.03 -1.19
C LEU A 32 -6.53 1.02 -0.25
N VAL A 33 -7.28 1.52 0.74
CA VAL A 33 -8.03 0.68 1.68
C VAL A 33 -9.33 0.25 1.04
N ILE A 34 -9.56 -1.06 0.99
CA ILE A 34 -10.73 -1.68 0.37
C ILE A 34 -11.54 -2.37 1.47
N GLN A 35 -12.77 -1.89 1.67
CA GLN A 35 -13.70 -2.47 2.63
C GLN A 35 -14.43 -3.68 2.01
N ARG A 36 -14.21 -4.87 2.56
CA ARG A 36 -15.01 -6.06 2.23
C ARG A 36 -16.16 -6.24 3.22
N TYR A 37 -17.05 -7.18 2.91
CA TYR A 37 -18.12 -7.60 3.81
C TYR A 37 -17.58 -8.00 5.19
N ARG A 38 -18.34 -7.70 6.26
CA ARG A 38 -18.03 -8.10 7.65
C ARG A 38 -16.66 -7.63 8.16
N ASP A 39 -16.28 -6.41 7.79
CA ASP A 39 -15.08 -5.75 8.28
C ASP A 39 -13.73 -6.40 7.89
N GLN A 40 -13.73 -7.22 6.84
CA GLN A 40 -12.51 -7.85 6.33
C GLN A 40 -11.79 -6.94 5.32
N SER A 41 -11.29 -5.81 5.79
CA SER A 41 -10.60 -4.85 4.92
C SER A 41 -9.28 -5.41 4.37
N VAL A 42 -8.97 -5.04 3.14
CA VAL A 42 -7.70 -5.35 2.48
C VAL A 42 -7.09 -4.06 1.93
N VAL A 43 -5.77 -4.04 1.77
CA VAL A 43 -5.08 -2.88 1.20
C VAL A 43 -4.46 -3.26 -0.14
N MET A 44 -4.68 -2.43 -1.15
CA MET A 44 -3.98 -2.52 -2.43
C MET A 44 -2.77 -1.58 -2.40
N VAL A 45 -1.60 -2.12 -2.72
CA VAL A 45 -0.31 -1.41 -2.77
C VAL A 45 0.44 -1.77 -4.06
N PRO A 46 1.41 -0.95 -4.51
CA PRO A 46 2.34 -1.34 -5.55
C PRO A 46 3.07 -2.64 -5.20
N LEU A 47 3.37 -3.45 -6.23
CA LEU A 47 4.05 -4.73 -6.03
C LEU A 47 5.44 -4.57 -5.40
N TRP A 48 6.18 -3.53 -5.81
CA TRP A 48 7.51 -3.25 -5.27
C TRP A 48 7.45 -2.92 -3.77
N GLU A 49 6.43 -2.16 -3.35
CA GLU A 49 6.24 -1.78 -1.95
C GLU A 49 5.92 -3.03 -1.11
N TRP A 50 5.01 -3.88 -1.59
CA TRP A 50 4.73 -5.16 -0.94
C TRP A 50 5.98 -6.02 -0.79
N GLN A 51 6.79 -6.16 -1.84
CA GLN A 51 8.03 -6.94 -1.79
C GLN A 51 9.02 -6.37 -0.77
N TRP A 52 9.16 -5.04 -0.72
CA TRP A 52 10.00 -4.38 0.27
C TRP A 52 9.49 -4.62 1.70
N LEU A 53 8.19 -4.46 1.96
CA LEU A 53 7.57 -4.75 3.26
C LEU A 53 7.81 -6.21 3.69
N LYS A 54 7.74 -7.16 2.77
CA LYS A 54 8.05 -8.58 3.04
C LYS A 54 9.51 -8.80 3.41
N GLN A 55 10.44 -8.08 2.79
CA GLN A 55 11.86 -8.13 3.16
C GLN A 55 12.10 -7.53 4.54
N VAL A 56 11.45 -6.40 4.84
CA VAL A 56 11.48 -5.77 6.18
C VAL A 56 10.95 -6.74 7.24
N GLU A 57 9.80 -7.35 7.01
CA GLU A 57 9.21 -8.34 7.92
C GLU A 57 10.18 -9.52 8.19
N ALA A 58 10.84 -10.02 7.14
CA ALA A 58 11.80 -11.11 7.27
C ALA A 58 13.02 -10.71 8.11
N LYS A 59 13.58 -9.52 7.89
CA LYS A 59 14.70 -8.99 8.68
C LYS A 59 14.35 -8.81 10.14
N VAL A 60 13.19 -8.23 10.41
CA VAL A 60 12.67 -8.06 11.79
C VAL A 60 12.54 -9.42 12.48
N ARG A 61 11.98 -10.42 11.78
CA ARG A 61 11.86 -11.79 12.32
C ARG A 61 13.21 -12.45 12.58
N ALA A 62 14.23 -12.12 11.78
CA ALA A 62 15.60 -12.61 11.94
C ALA A 62 16.41 -11.85 13.02
N GLY A 63 15.88 -10.75 13.57
CA GLY A 63 16.61 -9.88 14.49
C GLY A 63 17.67 -9.00 13.79
N GLU A 64 17.56 -8.83 12.47
CA GLU A 64 18.47 -8.01 11.67
C GLU A 64 18.03 -6.54 11.63
N PRO A 65 18.96 -5.58 11.54
CA PRO A 65 18.62 -4.17 11.42
C PRO A 65 17.95 -3.85 10.07
N VAL A 66 16.84 -3.11 10.13
CA VAL A 66 16.18 -2.53 8.95
C VAL A 66 16.82 -1.17 8.68
N ILE A 67 17.70 -1.11 7.69
CA ILE A 67 18.35 0.15 7.26
C ILE A 67 17.45 0.77 6.19
N PRO A 68 16.82 1.95 6.44
CA PRO A 68 16.12 2.69 5.41
C PRO A 68 17.10 3.10 4.31
N LYS A 69 16.69 3.01 3.04
CA LYS A 69 17.52 3.47 1.93
C LYS A 69 17.58 5.00 2.01
N GLU A 70 18.77 5.57 2.22
CA GLU A 70 18.97 7.02 2.09
C GLU A 70 18.53 7.44 0.68
N GLU A 71 17.62 8.41 0.59
CA GLU A 71 17.36 9.11 -0.66
C GLU A 71 18.66 9.81 -1.09
N PRO A 72 19.09 9.70 -2.36
CA PRO A 72 20.22 10.48 -2.82
C PRO A 72 19.81 11.95 -2.73
N HIS A 73 20.35 12.68 -1.76
CA HIS A 73 20.34 14.13 -1.77
C HIS A 73 20.97 14.57 -3.10
N GLY A 74 20.11 14.99 -4.02
CA GLY A 74 20.49 15.56 -5.30
C GLY A 74 21.42 16.75 -5.07
N HIS A 75 22.54 16.73 -5.78
CA HIS A 75 23.57 17.77 -5.79
C HIS A 75 23.25 18.84 -6.83
#